data_AF-A0A3D4WAL2-F1
#
_entry.id   AF-A0A3D4WAL2-F1
#
_cell.length_a   1.000
_cell.length_b   1.000
_cell.length_c   1.000
_cell.angle_alpha   90.00
_cell.angle_beta   90.00
_cell.angle_gamma   90.00
#
_symmetry.space_group_name_H-M   'P 1'
#
loop_
_entity.id
_entity.type
_entity.pdbx_description
1 polymer ?
#
loop_
_entity_poly.entity_id
_entity_poly.type
_entity_poly.pdbx_seq_one_letter_code
_entity_poly.pdbx_strand_id
1 'polypeptide(L)'
;MYGQIYFQGDSTGIYPQHQGEDLQPSNRTNGFARVAMPFSFPFFGETFDTLYMHVNGYLMFTGEDMPYYYQLYDEQYLRQIRAIAPFLNRNLRQNTSGDYLKVNLTPEKAVFTWKLTFGTIPGSAEFSAILYPDGTIEFQYGNSAGGDKTIPVSGISKGNHEACLLTSFSGKRPASGKFFRFVPSDLPGNVTITDDRNITIQNIRRPAAGSMLLIARDRNRLTCHKEITLTTGPAVKISLTNPGILPRPGTVNDLTISLSNHSTIPVSQAIFSLKTASSNITVAGDPVTGLNIQPGQTIHIRDRFSVIIPDTIQGEQPFLLKGTLDTGSGKTDVSGEFTIAGIQIVITPPAVLD
;
A
#
# COMPACT_ATOMS: atom_id res chain seq x y z
N MET A 1 -8.30 -0.06 22.77
CA MET A 1 -8.43 -0.37 21.33
C MET A 1 -7.32 0.37 20.61
N TYR A 2 -6.15 -0.25 20.46
CA TYR A 2 -4.99 0.35 19.79
C TYR A 2 -4.56 -0.59 18.67
N GLY A 3 -5.11 -0.37 17.48
CA GLY A 3 -4.62 -0.99 16.26
C GLY A 3 -4.16 0.13 15.35
N GLN A 4 -2.87 0.20 15.04
CA GLN A 4 -2.43 0.99 13.89
C GLN A 4 -3.23 0.51 12.69
N ILE A 5 -3.92 1.43 12.04
CA ILE A 5 -4.65 1.17 10.80
C ILE A 5 -3.67 1.43 9.67
N TYR A 6 -3.61 0.54 8.68
CA TYR A 6 -2.74 0.73 7.52
C TYR A 6 -3.56 1.08 6.29
N PHE A 7 -3.21 2.19 5.65
CA PHE A 7 -3.70 2.54 4.31
C PHE A 7 -2.89 1.84 3.24
N GLN A 8 -3.56 1.41 2.18
CA GLN A 8 -2.98 0.66 1.07
C GLN A 8 -2.93 1.53 -0.18
N GLY A 9 -1.89 1.38 -0.99
CA GLY A 9 -1.80 2.03 -2.30
C GLY A 9 -0.78 1.35 -3.20
N ASP A 10 -1.14 1.21 -4.47
CA ASP A 10 -0.32 0.63 -5.53
C ASP A 10 0.24 1.71 -6.47
N SER A 11 1.43 1.49 -7.01
CA SER A 11 1.94 2.29 -8.14
C SER A 11 3.06 1.54 -8.91
N THR A 12 3.61 2.20 -9.92
CA THR A 12 4.57 1.68 -10.89
C THR A 12 5.80 2.57 -10.96
N GLY A 13 6.98 1.96 -11.00
CA GLY A 13 8.26 2.60 -11.25
C GLY A 13 9.27 1.60 -11.80
N ILE A 14 10.55 1.87 -11.58
CA ILE A 14 11.64 0.93 -11.87
C ILE A 14 12.04 0.27 -10.56
N TYR A 15 12.22 -1.05 -10.54
CA TYR A 15 12.75 -1.73 -9.37
C TYR A 15 14.22 -1.33 -9.14
N PRO A 16 14.55 -0.68 -8.02
CA PRO A 16 15.91 -0.26 -7.76
C PRO A 16 16.77 -1.46 -7.35
N GLN A 17 18.03 -1.48 -7.78
CA GLN A 17 19.01 -2.39 -7.22
C GLN A 17 19.40 -1.88 -5.83
N HIS A 18 18.93 -2.55 -4.79
CA HIS A 18 19.26 -2.18 -3.42
C HIS A 18 20.68 -2.63 -3.08
N GLN A 19 21.48 -1.68 -2.58
CA GLN A 19 22.74 -1.98 -1.90
C GLN A 19 22.44 -2.53 -0.50
N GLY A 20 23.41 -3.23 0.10
CA GLY A 20 23.26 -3.78 1.45
C GLY A 20 24.27 -4.86 1.76
N GLU A 21 24.34 -5.22 3.03
CA GLU A 21 25.13 -6.32 3.55
C GLU A 21 24.41 -7.64 3.31
N ASP A 22 25.14 -8.66 2.86
CA ASP A 22 24.60 -10.02 2.70
C ASP A 22 24.37 -10.67 4.06
N LEU A 23 23.16 -11.19 4.27
CA LEU A 23 22.77 -11.94 5.45
C LEU A 23 22.87 -13.45 5.17
N GLN A 24 23.40 -14.19 6.14
CA GLN A 24 23.39 -15.64 6.13
C GLN A 24 22.26 -16.15 7.02
N PRO A 25 21.22 -16.80 6.46
CA PRO A 25 20.17 -17.39 7.28
C PRO A 25 20.68 -18.62 8.01
N SER A 26 20.06 -18.95 9.15
CA SER A 26 20.34 -20.18 9.91
C SER A 26 20.21 -21.46 9.07
N ASN A 27 19.37 -21.42 8.04
CA ASN A 27 19.18 -22.46 7.06
C ASN A 27 18.74 -21.84 5.72
N ARG A 28 19.29 -22.31 4.60
CA ARG A 28 18.99 -21.82 3.24
C ARG A 28 17.59 -22.18 2.73
N THR A 29 16.89 -23.07 3.43
CA THR A 29 15.61 -23.65 3.05
C THR A 29 14.44 -23.11 3.87
N ASN A 30 14.60 -23.03 5.18
CA ASN A 30 13.55 -22.67 6.12
C ASN A 30 14.10 -21.87 7.32
N GLY A 31 15.25 -21.22 7.14
CA GLY A 31 15.88 -20.44 8.19
C GLY A 31 15.62 -18.95 8.05
N PHE A 32 16.23 -18.22 8.97
CA PHE A 32 16.15 -16.77 9.02
C PHE A 32 17.47 -16.17 9.49
N ALA A 33 17.65 -14.88 9.23
CA ALA A 33 18.73 -14.08 9.77
C ALA A 33 18.17 -13.05 10.75
N ARG A 34 18.78 -12.92 11.93
CA ARG A 34 18.44 -11.88 12.92
C ARG A 34 19.00 -10.53 12.48
N VAL A 35 18.18 -9.49 12.53
CA VAL A 35 18.54 -8.12 12.15
C VAL A 35 18.19 -7.18 13.30
N ALA A 36 19.20 -6.51 13.86
CA ALA A 36 19.00 -5.42 14.81
C ALA A 36 18.64 -4.14 14.05
N MET A 37 17.51 -3.53 14.37
CA MET A 37 16.99 -2.35 13.69
C MET A 37 17.68 -1.08 14.22
N PRO A 38 17.97 -0.09 13.36
CA PRO A 38 18.56 1.19 13.76
C PRO A 38 17.55 2.14 14.42
N PHE A 39 16.28 1.73 14.55
CA PHE A 39 15.19 2.47 15.17
C PHE A 39 14.15 1.49 15.76
N SER A 40 13.34 1.96 16.72
CA SER A 40 12.21 1.20 17.25
C SER A 40 11.06 1.21 16.24
N PHE A 41 10.93 0.15 15.46
CA PHE A 41 9.91 0.03 14.42
C PHE A 41 8.53 -0.23 15.03
N PRO A 42 7.53 0.64 14.80
CA PRO A 42 6.18 0.44 15.33
C PRO A 42 5.35 -0.46 14.39
N PHE A 43 4.72 -1.49 14.95
CA PHE A 43 3.89 -2.44 14.21
C PHE A 43 2.70 -2.93 15.05
N PHE A 44 1.48 -2.70 14.57
CA PHE A 44 0.22 -3.10 15.22
C PHE A 44 0.08 -2.69 16.72
N GLY A 45 0.65 -1.55 17.09
CA GLY A 45 0.59 -0.98 18.44
C GLY A 45 1.68 -1.44 19.40
N GLU A 46 2.64 -2.23 18.91
CA GLU A 46 3.86 -2.63 19.63
C GLU A 46 5.09 -2.06 18.91
N THR A 47 6.24 -1.98 19.59
CA THR A 47 7.50 -1.49 19.00
C THR A 47 8.56 -2.57 19.04
N PHE A 48 9.36 -2.68 17.99
CA PHE A 48 10.37 -3.73 17.82
C PHE A 48 11.72 -3.14 17.43
N ASP A 49 12.77 -3.59 18.10
CA ASP A 49 14.17 -3.23 17.80
C ASP A 49 14.92 -4.33 17.03
N THR A 50 14.26 -5.46 16.81
CA THR A 50 14.85 -6.65 16.20
C THR A 50 13.81 -7.32 15.32
N LEU A 51 14.19 -7.65 14.10
CA LEU A 51 13.39 -8.44 13.16
C LEU A 51 14.19 -9.65 12.68
N TYR A 52 13.50 -10.64 12.12
CA TYR A 52 14.10 -11.85 11.61
C TYR A 52 13.68 -12.05 10.15
N MET A 53 14.65 -11.98 9.25
CA MET A 53 14.44 -12.07 7.80
C MET A 53 14.44 -13.53 7.38
N HIS A 54 13.26 -14.07 7.03
CA HIS A 54 13.08 -15.47 6.68
C HIS A 54 13.28 -15.73 5.19
N VAL A 55 13.88 -16.87 4.84
CA VAL A 55 14.16 -17.25 3.43
C VAL A 55 12.91 -17.38 2.56
N ASN A 56 11.77 -17.75 3.16
CA ASN A 56 10.49 -17.83 2.44
C ASN A 56 9.83 -16.47 2.15
N GLY A 57 10.57 -15.35 2.23
CA GLY A 57 10.12 -14.04 1.74
C GLY A 57 9.23 -13.23 2.68
N TYR A 58 9.48 -13.35 4.00
CA TYR A 58 8.80 -12.57 5.03
C TYR A 58 9.71 -12.20 6.20
N LEU A 59 9.33 -11.17 6.95
CA LEU A 59 9.95 -10.75 8.20
C LEU A 59 9.10 -11.22 9.38
N MET A 60 9.79 -11.67 10.44
CA MET A 60 9.20 -12.06 11.72
C MET A 60 9.65 -11.10 12.82
N PHE A 61 8.91 -11.09 13.92
CA PHE A 61 9.14 -10.20 15.07
C PHE A 61 9.65 -10.94 16.31
N THR A 62 9.72 -12.28 16.22
CA THR A 62 10.25 -13.17 17.25
C THR A 62 11.24 -14.13 16.59
N GLY A 63 12.26 -14.53 17.34
CA GLY A 63 13.30 -15.46 16.87
C GLY A 63 12.93 -16.92 17.10
N GLU A 64 11.66 -17.20 17.35
CA GLU A 64 11.17 -18.56 17.54
C GLU A 64 11.09 -19.26 16.18
N ASP A 65 11.67 -20.45 16.09
CA ASP A 65 11.44 -21.34 14.95
C ASP A 65 9.94 -21.62 14.86
N MET A 66 9.30 -21.22 13.76
CA MET A 66 7.85 -21.35 13.66
C MET A 66 7.42 -22.83 13.69
N PRO A 67 6.39 -23.19 14.47
CA PRO A 67 6.14 -24.58 14.88
C PRO A 67 5.47 -25.49 13.83
N TYR A 68 5.11 -25.00 12.64
CA TYR A 68 4.28 -25.78 11.73
C TYR A 68 5.09 -26.64 10.76
N TYR A 69 5.29 -27.89 11.16
CA TYR A 69 5.86 -28.98 10.35
C TYR A 69 5.17 -29.19 8.99
N TYR A 70 3.98 -28.62 8.76
CA TYR A 70 3.20 -28.76 7.52
C TYR A 70 2.58 -27.43 7.06
N GLN A 71 3.39 -26.46 6.65
CA GLN A 71 2.90 -25.28 5.91
C GLN A 71 2.27 -25.71 4.58
N LEU A 72 0.98 -26.08 4.61
CA LEU A 72 0.21 -26.54 3.44
C LEU A 72 -0.42 -25.37 2.66
N TYR A 73 -0.70 -24.26 3.33
CA TYR A 73 -1.35 -23.09 2.74
C TYR A 73 -0.72 -21.80 3.27
N ASP A 74 -0.04 -21.07 2.39
CA ASP A 74 0.76 -19.89 2.75
C ASP A 74 -0.10 -18.73 3.28
N GLU A 75 -1.34 -18.57 2.79
CA GLU A 75 -2.22 -17.49 3.27
C GLU A 75 -2.72 -17.76 4.69
N GLN A 76 -3.15 -18.99 4.96
CA GLN A 76 -3.59 -19.39 6.30
C GLN A 76 -2.44 -19.28 7.30
N TYR A 77 -1.23 -19.61 6.86
CA TYR A 77 -0.03 -19.42 7.64
C TYR A 77 0.22 -17.93 7.93
N LEU A 78 0.23 -17.04 6.92
CA LEU A 78 0.42 -15.60 7.15
C LEU A 78 -0.57 -15.03 8.18
N ARG A 79 -1.84 -15.44 8.11
CA ARG A 79 -2.88 -14.98 9.04
C ARG A 79 -2.61 -15.36 10.51
N GLN A 80 -1.87 -16.42 10.76
CA GLN A 80 -1.56 -16.95 12.10
C GLN A 80 -0.33 -16.33 12.73
N ILE A 81 0.51 -15.66 11.94
CA ILE A 81 1.83 -15.24 12.38
C ILE A 81 1.94 -13.73 12.32
N ARG A 82 2.68 -13.14 13.25
CA ARG A 82 3.02 -11.73 13.17
C ARG A 82 4.12 -11.58 12.12
N ALA A 83 3.79 -11.00 10.97
CA ALA A 83 4.73 -10.95 9.86
C ALA A 83 4.49 -9.79 8.90
N ILE A 84 5.58 -9.42 8.22
CA ILE A 84 5.58 -8.55 7.04
C ILE A 84 6.04 -9.41 5.86
N ALA A 85 5.15 -9.71 4.93
CA ALA A 85 5.38 -10.65 3.85
C ALA A 85 5.24 -9.94 2.49
N PRO A 86 6.33 -9.37 1.93
CA PRO A 86 6.29 -8.86 0.55
C PRO A 86 5.99 -9.98 -0.45
N PHE A 87 6.57 -11.16 -0.25
CA PHE A 87 6.45 -12.31 -1.16
C PHE A 87 6.60 -13.61 -0.37
N LEU A 88 5.61 -13.94 0.47
CA LEU A 88 5.60 -15.23 1.16
C LEU A 88 5.36 -16.35 0.16
N ASN A 89 6.33 -17.24 0.02
CA ASN A 89 6.15 -18.51 -0.68
C ASN A 89 7.03 -19.59 -0.04
N ARG A 90 6.43 -20.70 0.38
CA ARG A 90 7.15 -21.78 1.09
C ARG A 90 8.22 -22.50 0.27
N ASN A 91 8.28 -22.29 -1.05
CA ASN A 91 9.21 -22.96 -1.95
C ASN A 91 10.46 -22.13 -2.25
N LEU A 92 10.55 -20.88 -1.77
CA LEU A 92 11.73 -20.03 -1.94
C LEU A 92 12.93 -20.57 -1.16
N ARG A 93 14.10 -20.57 -1.78
CA ARG A 93 15.35 -21.08 -1.20
C ARG A 93 16.51 -20.21 -1.61
N GLN A 94 17.56 -20.18 -0.80
CA GLN A 94 18.87 -19.62 -1.20
C GLN A 94 19.75 -20.74 -1.78
N ASN A 95 19.44 -21.18 -3.01
CA ASN A 95 20.00 -22.41 -3.58
C ASN A 95 21.09 -22.17 -4.62
N THR A 96 21.01 -21.08 -5.37
CA THR A 96 21.84 -20.87 -6.56
C THR A 96 22.90 -19.80 -6.33
N SER A 97 24.01 -19.86 -7.09
CA SER A 97 24.98 -18.77 -7.16
C SER A 97 24.29 -17.50 -7.64
N GLY A 98 24.26 -16.46 -6.79
CA GLY A 98 23.54 -15.22 -7.04
C GLY A 98 22.26 -15.03 -6.22
N ASP A 99 21.81 -16.06 -5.49
CA ASP A 99 20.73 -15.94 -4.51
C ASP A 99 21.24 -15.24 -3.25
N TYR A 100 20.51 -14.23 -2.77
CA TYR A 100 20.89 -13.48 -1.59
C TYR A 100 19.69 -13.01 -0.75
N LEU A 101 19.98 -12.81 0.53
CA LEU A 101 19.22 -11.98 1.45
C LEU A 101 20.12 -10.80 1.80
N LYS A 102 19.67 -9.57 1.58
CA LYS A 102 20.44 -8.37 1.90
C LYS A 102 19.68 -7.45 2.82
N VAL A 103 20.43 -6.72 3.64
CA VAL A 103 19.89 -5.64 4.46
C VAL A 103 20.70 -4.36 4.30
N ASN A 104 20.00 -3.23 4.24
CA ASN A 104 20.60 -1.91 4.33
C ASN A 104 19.88 -1.11 5.42
N LEU A 105 20.62 -0.72 6.44
CA LEU A 105 20.10 -0.09 7.64
C LEU A 105 20.60 1.34 7.75
N THR A 106 19.69 2.29 7.85
CA THR A 106 19.97 3.68 8.21
C THR A 106 18.95 4.16 9.25
N PRO A 107 19.22 5.25 9.98
CA PRO A 107 18.23 5.83 10.90
C PRO A 107 16.92 6.22 10.20
N GLU A 108 16.93 6.47 8.89
CA GLU A 108 15.76 6.88 8.10
C GLU A 108 14.93 5.70 7.56
N LYS A 109 15.55 4.52 7.35
CA LYS A 109 14.87 3.32 6.85
C LYS A 109 15.69 2.05 7.01
N ALA A 110 15.00 0.91 7.02
CA ALA A 110 15.59 -0.41 6.89
C ALA A 110 15.07 -1.08 5.62
N VAL A 111 15.97 -1.51 4.74
CA VAL A 111 15.64 -2.15 3.46
C VAL A 111 16.05 -3.62 3.54
N PHE A 112 15.08 -4.52 3.40
CA PHE A 112 15.28 -5.97 3.32
C PHE A 112 15.05 -6.41 1.88
N THR A 113 16.05 -7.01 1.24
CA THR A 113 15.99 -7.41 -0.17
C THR A 113 16.22 -8.90 -0.32
N TRP A 114 15.30 -9.59 -1.00
CA TRP A 114 15.45 -10.98 -1.39
C TRP A 114 15.69 -11.06 -2.89
N LYS A 115 16.65 -11.89 -3.28
CA LYS A 115 16.76 -12.42 -4.64
C LYS A 115 16.97 -13.91 -4.51
N LEU A 116 15.94 -14.70 -4.79
CA LEU A 116 15.92 -16.13 -4.47
C LEU A 116 15.35 -16.95 -5.62
N THR A 117 15.69 -18.24 -5.62
CA THR A 117 15.15 -19.24 -6.55
C THR A 117 14.13 -20.14 -5.84
N PHE A 118 13.23 -20.75 -6.60
CA PHE A 118 12.34 -21.77 -6.04
C PHE A 118 13.05 -23.12 -6.08
N GLY A 119 13.12 -23.83 -4.94
CA GLY A 119 14.10 -24.87 -4.75
C GLY A 119 14.03 -26.05 -5.73
N THR A 120 12.87 -26.69 -5.81
CA THR A 120 12.62 -27.87 -6.68
C THR A 120 11.73 -27.55 -7.87
N ILE A 121 11.43 -26.26 -8.10
CA ILE A 121 10.47 -25.81 -9.11
C ILE A 121 11.12 -24.68 -9.90
N PRO A 122 11.03 -24.65 -11.24
CA PRO A 122 11.60 -23.55 -12.02
C PRO A 122 11.00 -22.19 -11.63
N GLY A 123 11.88 -21.21 -11.41
CA GLY A 123 11.51 -19.81 -11.20
C GLY A 123 12.47 -19.07 -10.28
N SER A 124 12.24 -17.77 -10.17
CA SER A 124 12.95 -16.88 -9.25
C SER A 124 12.06 -15.72 -8.84
N ALA A 125 12.43 -15.04 -7.76
CA ALA A 125 11.77 -13.83 -7.31
C ALA A 125 12.80 -12.85 -6.73
N GLU A 126 12.68 -11.59 -7.14
CA GLU A 126 13.43 -10.47 -6.59
C GLU A 126 12.42 -9.44 -6.05
N PHE A 127 12.55 -9.08 -4.78
CA PHE A 127 11.60 -8.20 -4.10
C PHE A 127 12.20 -7.63 -2.81
N SER A 128 11.60 -6.56 -2.30
CA SER A 128 12.05 -5.87 -1.09
C SER A 128 10.91 -5.48 -0.16
N ALA A 129 11.22 -5.39 1.13
CA ALA A 129 10.43 -4.68 2.13
C ALA A 129 11.26 -3.52 2.69
N ILE A 130 10.70 -2.31 2.66
CA ILE A 130 11.30 -1.09 3.20
C ILE A 130 10.47 -0.66 4.40
N LEU A 131 11.11 -0.55 5.55
CA LEU A 131 10.50 -0.14 6.81
C LEU A 131 11.01 1.24 7.18
N TYR A 132 10.10 2.13 7.57
CA TYR A 132 10.42 3.48 8.02
C TYR A 132 10.16 3.62 9.53
N PRO A 133 10.86 4.53 10.23
CA PRO A 133 10.69 4.76 11.67
C PRO A 133 9.26 5.13 12.08
N ASP A 134 8.47 5.70 11.18
CA ASP A 134 7.06 6.04 11.42
C ASP A 134 6.11 4.83 11.32
N GLY A 135 6.63 3.65 10.98
CA GLY A 135 5.88 2.40 10.78
C GLY A 135 5.39 2.19 9.35
N THR A 136 5.68 3.10 8.42
CA THR A 136 5.39 2.90 7.00
C THR A 136 6.15 1.67 6.50
N ILE A 137 5.46 0.86 5.70
CA ILE A 137 6.00 -0.36 5.08
C ILE A 137 5.78 -0.22 3.59
N GLU A 138 6.82 -0.44 2.80
CA GLU A 138 6.73 -0.48 1.34
C GLU A 138 7.28 -1.79 0.79
N PHE A 139 6.51 -2.43 -0.07
CA PHE A 139 6.93 -3.57 -0.86
C PHE A 139 7.31 -3.09 -2.25
N GLN A 140 8.47 -3.51 -2.75
CA GLN A 140 8.91 -3.25 -4.12
C GLN A 140 9.18 -4.58 -4.80
N TYR A 141 8.77 -4.72 -6.06
CA TYR A 141 8.90 -5.97 -6.80
C TYR A 141 9.82 -5.81 -8.00
N GLY A 142 10.84 -6.67 -8.04
CA GLY A 142 11.72 -6.85 -9.19
C GLY A 142 11.20 -7.94 -10.11
N ASN A 143 12.11 -8.53 -10.88
CA ASN A 143 11.74 -9.61 -11.80
C ASN A 143 11.37 -10.88 -11.01
N SER A 144 10.27 -11.52 -11.41
CA SER A 144 9.90 -12.84 -10.92
C SER A 144 9.42 -13.75 -12.05
N ALA A 145 9.68 -15.04 -11.92
CA ALA A 145 9.39 -16.05 -12.93
C ALA A 145 8.92 -17.36 -12.30
N GLY A 146 8.23 -18.19 -13.09
CA GLY A 146 7.75 -19.52 -12.72
C GLY A 146 6.24 -19.70 -12.94
N GLY A 147 5.73 -20.89 -12.60
CA GLY A 147 4.32 -21.25 -12.74
C GLY A 147 3.48 -21.04 -11.48
N ASP A 148 2.31 -21.68 -11.41
CA ASP A 148 1.30 -21.48 -10.35
C ASP A 148 1.81 -21.72 -8.93
N LYS A 149 2.76 -22.66 -8.75
CA LYS A 149 3.35 -22.99 -7.45
C LYS A 149 4.32 -21.92 -6.92
N THR A 150 4.66 -20.92 -7.74
CA THR A 150 5.58 -19.84 -7.40
C THR A 150 4.87 -18.48 -7.22
N ILE A 151 3.54 -18.51 -7.15
CA ILE A 151 2.71 -17.34 -6.85
C ILE A 151 2.82 -16.99 -5.35
N PRO A 152 3.00 -15.71 -4.98
CA PRO A 152 3.14 -15.31 -3.60
C PRO A 152 1.80 -15.16 -2.87
N VAL A 153 1.87 -15.27 -1.55
CA VAL A 153 1.00 -14.54 -0.64
C VAL A 153 1.73 -13.26 -0.24
N SER A 154 1.05 -12.13 -0.29
CA SER A 154 1.67 -10.83 0.01
C SER A 154 0.77 -10.02 0.94
N GLY A 155 1.34 -9.49 2.02
CA GLY A 155 0.58 -8.75 3.04
C GLY A 155 1.32 -8.56 4.35
N ILE A 156 0.60 -8.01 5.33
CA ILE A 156 1.04 -7.87 6.73
C ILE A 156 0.03 -8.53 7.67
N SER A 157 0.50 -9.04 8.80
CA SER A 157 -0.35 -9.74 9.77
C SER A 157 0.08 -9.47 11.20
N LYS A 158 -0.90 -9.28 12.09
CA LYS A 158 -0.70 -9.21 13.55
C LYS A 158 -0.51 -10.58 14.20
N GLY A 159 -0.88 -11.66 13.50
CA GLY A 159 -0.80 -13.04 13.99
C GLY A 159 -2.00 -13.52 14.80
N ASN A 160 -3.19 -12.95 14.56
CA ASN A 160 -4.41 -13.34 15.28
C ASN A 160 -5.60 -13.64 14.35
N HIS A 161 -5.34 -14.00 13.09
CA HIS A 161 -6.29 -14.17 11.96
C HIS A 161 -7.09 -12.93 11.56
N GLU A 162 -7.39 -12.03 12.49
CA GLU A 162 -8.34 -10.95 12.34
C GLU A 162 -7.73 -9.65 11.82
N ALA A 163 -6.42 -9.44 12.03
CA ALA A 163 -5.67 -8.28 11.56
C ALA A 163 -4.60 -8.72 10.55
N CYS A 164 -5.04 -9.29 9.43
CA CYS A 164 -4.22 -9.60 8.27
C CYS A 164 -4.70 -8.79 7.06
N LEU A 165 -3.80 -8.01 6.49
CA LEU A 165 -4.05 -7.15 5.33
C LEU A 165 -3.24 -7.70 4.16
N LEU A 166 -3.94 -8.25 3.16
CA LEU A 166 -3.32 -8.75 1.94
C LEU A 166 -3.20 -7.62 0.91
N THR A 167 -2.16 -7.66 0.09
CA THR A 167 -2.00 -6.77 -1.05
C THR A 167 -2.82 -7.27 -2.25
N SER A 168 -2.99 -6.42 -3.26
CA SER A 168 -3.57 -6.77 -4.56
C SER A 168 -2.78 -7.87 -5.30
N PHE A 169 -1.53 -8.10 -4.89
CA PHE A 169 -0.64 -9.14 -5.44
C PHE A 169 -0.71 -10.46 -4.69
N SER A 170 -1.44 -10.56 -3.57
CA SER A 170 -1.65 -11.88 -2.95
C SER A 170 -2.42 -12.79 -3.91
N GLY A 171 -1.86 -13.96 -4.23
CA GLY A 171 -2.44 -14.87 -5.22
C GLY A 171 -2.19 -14.46 -6.69
N LYS A 172 -1.36 -13.44 -6.95
CA LYS A 172 -0.98 -13.00 -8.30
C LYS A 172 0.52 -12.73 -8.38
N ARG A 173 1.11 -12.89 -9.56
CA ARG A 173 2.52 -12.52 -9.77
C ARG A 173 2.64 -10.99 -9.90
N PRO A 174 3.37 -10.30 -9.02
CA PRO A 174 3.65 -8.88 -9.20
C PRO A 174 4.54 -8.68 -10.44
N ALA A 175 4.20 -7.70 -11.27
CA ALA A 175 5.08 -7.26 -12.36
C ALA A 175 6.27 -6.48 -11.81
N SER A 176 7.40 -6.55 -12.49
CA SER A 176 8.60 -5.78 -12.13
C SER A 176 8.31 -4.28 -12.14
N GLY A 177 8.83 -3.57 -11.15
CA GLY A 177 8.60 -2.14 -10.96
C GLY A 177 7.32 -1.78 -10.22
N LYS A 178 6.47 -2.76 -9.86
CA LYS A 178 5.33 -2.52 -8.98
C LYS A 178 5.80 -2.25 -7.56
N PHE A 179 5.07 -1.38 -6.85
CA PHE A 179 5.25 -1.20 -5.42
C PHE A 179 3.91 -1.03 -4.71
N PHE A 180 3.87 -1.48 -3.47
CA PHE A 180 2.69 -1.45 -2.59
C PHE A 180 3.09 -0.84 -1.26
N ARG A 181 2.32 0.11 -0.72
CA ARG A 181 2.63 0.77 0.56
C ARG A 181 1.53 0.55 1.60
N PHE A 182 1.95 0.22 2.82
CA PHE A 182 1.14 0.28 4.03
C PHE A 182 1.58 1.49 4.85
N VAL A 183 0.70 2.48 5.02
CA VAL A 183 0.99 3.67 5.83
C VAL A 183 0.21 3.57 7.14
N PRO A 184 0.88 3.47 8.31
CA PRO A 184 0.20 3.46 9.59
C PRO A 184 -0.46 4.82 9.81
N SER A 185 -1.65 4.78 10.37
CA SER A 185 -2.37 5.95 10.80
C SER A 185 -2.78 5.80 12.23
N ASP A 186 -2.52 6.85 13.01
CA ASP A 186 -3.06 7.00 14.33
C ASP A 186 -4.56 7.27 14.24
N LEU A 187 -5.31 6.81 15.25
CA LEU A 187 -6.68 7.25 15.40
C LEU A 187 -6.69 8.79 15.50
N PRO A 188 -7.63 9.48 14.84
CA PRO A 188 -7.62 10.95 14.75
C PRO A 188 -7.82 11.63 16.11
N GLY A 189 -8.38 10.90 17.08
CA GLY A 189 -8.52 11.28 18.47
C GLY A 189 -8.86 10.07 19.34
N ASN A 190 -9.37 10.33 20.54
CA ASN A 190 -9.85 9.31 21.47
C ASN A 190 -11.18 8.74 20.96
N VAL A 191 -11.16 7.51 20.45
CA VAL A 191 -12.36 6.80 19.98
C VAL A 191 -12.99 6.04 21.15
N THR A 192 -14.27 6.29 21.39
CA THR A 192 -15.11 5.57 22.36
C THR A 192 -16.33 4.99 21.64
N ILE A 193 -16.77 3.81 22.08
CA ILE A 193 -18.02 3.21 21.64
C ILE A 193 -18.90 3.11 22.87
N THR A 194 -20.06 3.74 22.82
CA THR A 194 -21.07 3.69 23.89
C THR A 194 -21.88 2.39 23.82
N ASP A 195 -22.57 2.04 24.90
CA ASP A 195 -23.42 0.84 24.96
C ASP A 195 -24.55 0.86 23.91
N ASP A 196 -25.00 2.06 23.52
CA ASP A 196 -25.96 2.29 22.43
C ASP A 196 -25.33 2.19 21.03
N ARG A 197 -24.09 1.71 20.93
CA ARG A 197 -23.30 1.57 19.69
C ARG A 197 -23.00 2.89 18.97
N ASN A 198 -23.14 4.03 19.63
CA ASN A 198 -22.65 5.30 19.09
C ASN A 198 -21.13 5.36 19.23
N ILE A 199 -20.46 5.76 18.15
CA ILE A 199 -19.00 5.96 18.10
C ILE A 199 -18.72 7.45 18.28
N THR A 200 -17.96 7.80 19.31
CA THR A 200 -17.55 9.18 19.62
C THR A 200 -16.06 9.34 19.50
N ILE A 201 -15.62 10.42 18.86
CA ILE A 201 -14.20 10.74 18.68
C ILE A 201 -13.94 12.10 19.30
N GLN A 202 -13.12 12.13 20.36
CA GLN A 202 -12.82 13.32 21.13
C GLN A 202 -11.33 13.67 21.05
N ASN A 203 -10.95 14.91 21.40
CA ASN A 203 -9.55 15.36 21.42
C ASN A 203 -8.82 15.07 20.12
N ILE A 204 -9.40 15.48 18.98
CA ILE A 204 -8.81 15.24 17.67
C ILE A 204 -7.45 15.95 17.60
N ARG A 205 -6.35 15.18 17.57
CA ARG A 205 -4.98 15.72 17.62
C ARG A 205 -4.38 15.91 16.23
N ARG A 206 -4.88 15.15 15.25
CA ARG A 206 -4.46 15.22 13.84
C ARG A 206 -5.70 15.31 12.97
N PRO A 207 -6.06 16.49 12.45
CA PRO A 207 -7.07 16.60 11.42
C PRO A 207 -6.46 16.21 10.08
N ALA A 208 -5.88 15.01 10.00
CA ALA A 208 -5.55 14.45 8.71
C ALA A 208 -6.88 14.20 8.01
N ALA A 209 -7.04 14.70 6.78
CA ALA A 209 -8.06 14.20 5.87
C ALA A 209 -7.74 12.72 5.60
N GLY A 210 -8.11 11.87 6.55
CA GLY A 210 -7.79 10.47 6.60
C GLY A 210 -9.09 9.68 6.61
N SER A 211 -9.14 8.67 5.76
CA SER A 211 -10.26 7.73 5.70
C SER A 211 -10.14 6.66 6.79
N MET A 212 -10.88 6.76 7.88
CA MET A 212 -10.97 5.66 8.83
C MET A 212 -11.83 4.52 8.26
N LEU A 213 -11.37 3.28 8.35
CA LEU A 213 -12.21 2.11 8.11
C LEU A 213 -12.87 1.70 9.42
N LEU A 214 -14.19 1.88 9.51
CA LEU A 214 -14.98 1.25 10.56
C LEU A 214 -15.29 -0.18 10.16
N ILE A 215 -15.00 -1.13 11.04
CA ILE A 215 -15.38 -2.53 10.88
C ILE A 215 -16.30 -2.90 12.03
N ALA A 216 -17.54 -3.29 11.71
CA ALA A 216 -18.44 -3.90 12.68
C ALA A 216 -18.44 -5.41 12.45
N ARG A 217 -18.34 -6.17 13.55
CA ARG A 217 -18.36 -7.63 13.53
C ARG A 217 -19.43 -8.14 14.48
N ASP A 218 -20.20 -9.14 14.04
CA ASP A 218 -21.15 -9.83 14.90
C ASP A 218 -20.53 -11.05 15.61
N ARG A 219 -21.31 -11.70 16.47
CA ARG A 219 -20.89 -12.91 17.20
C ARG A 219 -20.55 -14.10 16.30
N ASN A 220 -21.00 -14.09 15.05
CA ASN A 220 -20.77 -15.15 14.06
C ASN A 220 -19.54 -14.87 13.19
N ARG A 221 -18.76 -13.84 13.52
CA ARG A 221 -17.59 -13.36 12.76
C ARG A 221 -17.94 -12.78 11.38
N LEU A 222 -19.21 -12.45 11.13
CA LEU A 222 -19.59 -11.69 9.95
C LEU A 222 -19.15 -10.24 10.13
N THR A 223 -18.48 -9.70 9.13
CA THR A 223 -17.94 -8.34 9.15
C THR A 223 -18.60 -7.50 8.08
N CYS A 224 -19.03 -6.29 8.44
CA CYS A 224 -19.24 -5.21 7.48
C CYS A 224 -18.22 -4.10 7.75
N HIS A 225 -17.92 -3.33 6.71
CA HIS A 225 -16.99 -2.21 6.83
C HIS A 225 -17.55 -0.97 6.16
N LYS A 226 -17.13 0.20 6.66
CA LYS A 226 -17.45 1.50 6.08
C LYS A 226 -16.26 2.43 6.22
N GLU A 227 -15.83 2.97 5.09
CA GLU A 227 -14.84 4.04 5.06
C GLU A 227 -15.51 5.37 5.44
N ILE A 228 -14.90 6.11 6.35
CA ILE A 228 -15.36 7.42 6.80
C ILE A 228 -14.17 8.37 6.73
N THR A 229 -14.32 9.51 6.09
CA THR A 229 -13.30 10.56 6.15
C THR A 229 -13.58 11.48 7.32
N LEU A 230 -12.61 11.64 8.21
CA LEU A 230 -12.66 12.65 9.27
C LEU A 230 -11.74 13.80 8.89
N THR A 231 -12.25 15.02 8.96
CA THR A 231 -11.46 16.23 8.77
C THR A 231 -12.09 17.36 9.56
N THR A 232 -11.27 18.14 10.25
CA THR A 232 -11.67 19.42 10.87
C THR A 232 -10.93 20.59 10.22
N GLY A 233 -10.37 20.36 9.02
CA GLY A 233 -9.52 21.27 8.26
C GLY A 233 -9.93 21.31 6.78
N PRO A 234 -9.09 21.86 5.90
CA PRO A 234 -9.30 21.73 4.47
C PRO A 234 -9.16 20.27 4.03
N ALA A 235 -10.03 19.84 3.11
CA ALA A 235 -9.97 18.54 2.46
C ALA A 235 -9.98 18.71 0.94
N VAL A 236 -9.33 17.77 0.27
CA VAL A 236 -9.22 17.74 -1.19
C VAL A 236 -9.76 16.42 -1.69
N LYS A 237 -10.58 16.46 -2.74
CA LYS A 237 -10.97 15.29 -3.52
C LYS A 237 -10.59 15.50 -4.98
N ILE A 238 -9.84 14.56 -5.54
CA ILE A 238 -9.51 14.51 -6.97
C ILE A 238 -10.49 13.54 -7.62
N SER A 239 -11.10 13.92 -8.74
CA SER A 239 -11.99 13.05 -9.49
C SER A 239 -11.87 13.33 -10.99
N LEU A 240 -12.12 12.33 -11.82
CA LEU A 240 -12.39 12.57 -13.24
C LEU A 240 -13.67 13.41 -13.35
N THR A 241 -13.71 14.32 -14.31
CA THR A 241 -14.94 15.09 -14.59
C THR A 241 -16.10 14.16 -14.94
N ASN A 242 -15.82 13.01 -15.56
CA ASN A 242 -16.79 11.94 -15.85
C ASN A 242 -16.40 10.64 -15.11
N PRO A 243 -16.71 10.49 -13.81
CA PRO A 243 -16.21 9.37 -13.00
C PRO A 243 -16.76 7.99 -13.40
N GLY A 244 -17.86 7.93 -14.17
CA GLY A 244 -18.42 6.68 -14.69
C GLY A 244 -17.70 6.14 -15.94
N ILE A 245 -16.72 6.89 -16.47
CA ILE A 245 -15.99 6.52 -17.69
C ILE A 245 -14.52 6.35 -17.34
N LEU A 246 -13.98 5.15 -17.56
CA LEU A 246 -12.57 4.89 -17.39
C LEU A 246 -11.74 5.59 -18.49
N PRO A 247 -10.64 6.28 -18.13
CA PRO A 247 -9.67 6.81 -19.08
C PRO A 247 -9.17 5.72 -20.04
N ARG A 248 -9.07 6.02 -21.33
CA ARG A 248 -8.60 5.07 -22.36
C ARG A 248 -7.19 5.43 -22.86
N PRO A 249 -6.41 4.47 -23.39
CA PRO A 249 -5.18 4.79 -24.10
C PRO A 249 -5.39 5.87 -25.17
N GLY A 250 -4.48 6.84 -25.24
CA GLY A 250 -4.51 7.95 -26.21
C GLY A 250 -5.49 9.08 -25.89
N THR A 251 -6.09 9.12 -24.68
CA THR A 251 -7.09 10.14 -24.31
C THR A 251 -6.53 11.19 -23.35
N VAL A 252 -7.10 12.40 -23.42
CA VAL A 252 -6.93 13.45 -22.42
C VAL A 252 -8.22 13.52 -21.61
N ASN A 253 -8.12 13.44 -20.29
CA ASN A 253 -9.28 13.38 -19.40
C ASN A 253 -9.20 14.51 -18.37
N ASP A 254 -10.19 15.38 -18.36
CA ASP A 254 -10.24 16.50 -17.42
C ASP A 254 -10.56 16.03 -16.00
N LEU A 255 -10.01 16.77 -15.04
CA LEU A 255 -10.17 16.52 -13.62
C LEU A 255 -11.03 17.61 -12.98
N THR A 256 -11.81 17.20 -12.00
CA THR A 256 -12.49 18.08 -11.04
C THR A 256 -11.81 17.94 -9.68
N ILE A 257 -11.28 19.05 -9.16
CA ILE A 257 -10.72 19.11 -7.80
C ILE A 257 -11.76 19.77 -6.91
N SER A 258 -12.24 19.06 -5.90
CA SER A 258 -13.13 19.62 -4.89
C SER A 258 -12.32 19.95 -3.65
N LEU A 259 -12.36 21.21 -3.22
CA LEU A 259 -11.70 21.71 -2.02
C LEU A 259 -12.75 22.15 -1.02
N SER A 260 -12.82 21.51 0.15
CA SER A 260 -13.79 21.82 1.18
C SER A 260 -13.09 22.25 2.46
N ASN A 261 -13.61 23.27 3.15
CA ASN A 261 -13.10 23.71 4.45
C ASN A 261 -14.06 23.28 5.56
N HIS A 262 -13.66 22.28 6.33
CA HIS A 262 -14.45 21.76 7.45
C HIS A 262 -14.06 22.37 8.81
N SER A 263 -13.18 23.39 8.80
CA SER A 263 -12.77 24.11 10.00
C SER A 263 -13.68 25.31 10.29
N THR A 264 -13.46 25.94 11.44
CA THR A 264 -14.09 27.21 11.82
C THR A 264 -13.31 28.44 11.35
N ILE A 265 -12.15 28.26 10.70
CA ILE A 265 -11.24 29.34 10.29
C ILE A 265 -11.19 29.40 8.75
N PRO A 266 -11.27 30.58 8.12
CA PRO A 266 -11.09 30.70 6.67
C PRO A 266 -9.71 30.22 6.23
N VAL A 267 -9.67 29.46 5.12
CA VAL A 267 -8.42 29.18 4.40
C VAL A 267 -8.22 30.30 3.40
N SER A 268 -7.08 31.00 3.48
CA SER A 268 -6.80 32.18 2.66
C SER A 268 -5.48 32.03 1.92
N GLN A 269 -5.42 32.55 0.69
CA GLN A 269 -4.22 32.55 -0.15
C GLN A 269 -3.57 31.16 -0.36
N ALA A 270 -4.38 30.10 -0.32
CA ALA A 270 -3.86 28.75 -0.49
C ALA A 270 -3.43 28.48 -1.94
N ILE A 271 -2.51 27.53 -2.10
CA ILE A 271 -2.00 27.07 -3.38
C ILE A 271 -2.31 25.59 -3.52
N PHE A 272 -3.02 25.21 -4.58
CA PHE A 272 -3.22 23.82 -4.93
C PHE A 272 -2.33 23.44 -6.12
N SER A 273 -1.57 22.36 -5.98
CA SER A 273 -0.75 21.79 -7.05
C SER A 273 -1.09 20.33 -7.25
N LEU A 274 -0.97 19.85 -8.49
CA LEU A 274 -1.22 18.47 -8.86
C LEU A 274 -0.05 17.93 -9.66
N LYS A 275 0.37 16.70 -9.36
CA LYS A 275 1.39 15.98 -10.10
C LYS A 275 1.02 14.52 -10.26
N THR A 276 1.67 13.84 -11.19
CA THR A 276 1.63 12.38 -11.26
C THR A 276 2.58 11.77 -10.23
N ALA A 277 2.17 10.64 -9.65
CA ALA A 277 3.03 9.73 -8.90
C ALA A 277 3.28 8.41 -9.66
N SER A 278 2.74 8.26 -10.87
CA SER A 278 2.94 7.10 -11.75
C SER A 278 3.65 7.50 -13.03
N SER A 279 4.57 6.67 -13.51
CA SER A 279 5.36 6.92 -14.72
C SER A 279 4.61 6.65 -16.02
N ASN A 280 3.43 6.04 -15.96
CA ASN A 280 2.64 5.61 -17.11
C ASN A 280 1.69 6.68 -17.67
N ILE A 281 1.61 7.86 -17.04
CA ILE A 281 0.75 8.98 -17.46
C ILE A 281 1.48 10.32 -17.27
N THR A 282 0.92 11.38 -17.85
CA THR A 282 1.34 12.75 -17.54
C THR A 282 0.13 13.58 -17.08
N VAL A 283 0.41 14.63 -16.30
CA VAL A 283 -0.60 15.60 -15.86
C VAL A 283 -0.28 16.94 -16.49
N ALA A 284 -1.28 17.58 -17.08
CA ALA A 284 -1.22 18.96 -17.55
C ALA A 284 -1.98 19.89 -16.59
N GLY A 285 -1.50 21.13 -16.49
CA GLY A 285 -2.11 22.20 -15.68
C GLY A 285 -1.15 22.76 -14.64
N ASP A 286 -1.09 24.09 -14.51
CA ASP A 286 -0.25 24.72 -13.48
C ASP A 286 -1.00 24.86 -12.15
N PRO A 287 -0.26 25.02 -11.04
CA PRO A 287 -0.85 25.26 -9.72
C PRO A 287 -1.86 26.41 -9.72
N VAL A 288 -2.90 26.27 -8.90
CA VAL A 288 -3.90 27.32 -8.67
C VAL A 288 -3.51 28.06 -7.41
N THR A 289 -3.27 29.36 -7.51
CA THR A 289 -2.84 30.22 -6.41
C THR A 289 -3.97 31.11 -5.91
N GLY A 290 -3.82 31.68 -4.71
CA GLY A 290 -4.77 32.66 -4.18
C GLY A 290 -6.14 32.07 -3.81
N LEU A 291 -6.21 30.76 -3.54
CA LEU A 291 -7.46 30.08 -3.18
C LEU A 291 -7.95 30.56 -1.81
N ASN A 292 -9.22 30.95 -1.74
CA ASN A 292 -9.89 31.33 -0.49
C ASN A 292 -11.13 30.44 -0.30
N ILE A 293 -11.22 29.77 0.86
CA ILE A 293 -12.28 28.81 1.18
C ILE A 293 -12.82 29.13 2.58
N GLN A 294 -14.04 29.64 2.65
CA GLN A 294 -14.71 29.99 3.89
C GLN A 294 -15.07 28.75 4.73
N PRO A 295 -15.23 28.88 6.06
CA PRO A 295 -15.75 27.80 6.91
C PRO A 295 -17.03 27.17 6.36
N GLY A 296 -17.05 25.85 6.23
CA GLY A 296 -18.17 25.09 5.66
C GLY A 296 -18.31 25.15 4.13
N GLN A 297 -17.48 25.95 3.44
CA GLN A 297 -17.56 26.10 1.99
C GLN A 297 -16.87 24.94 1.27
N THR A 298 -17.43 24.57 0.12
CA THR A 298 -16.75 23.75 -0.89
C THR A 298 -16.62 24.54 -2.18
N ILE A 299 -15.43 24.55 -2.76
CA ILE A 299 -15.16 25.10 -4.09
C ILE A 299 -14.70 23.98 -5.03
N HIS A 300 -14.91 24.18 -6.32
CA HIS A 300 -14.51 23.22 -7.35
C HIS A 300 -13.61 23.91 -8.36
N ILE A 301 -12.43 23.33 -8.58
CA ILE A 301 -11.54 23.69 -9.68
C ILE A 301 -11.87 22.72 -10.83
N ARG A 302 -12.34 23.27 -11.95
CA ARG A 302 -12.63 22.56 -13.19
C ARG A 302 -11.77 23.11 -14.31
N ASP A 303 -11.58 22.33 -15.37
CA ASP A 303 -10.95 22.74 -16.63
C ASP A 303 -9.52 23.30 -16.46
N ARG A 304 -8.86 22.92 -15.36
CA ARG A 304 -7.51 23.38 -15.03
C ARG A 304 -6.48 22.28 -15.10
N PHE A 305 -6.87 21.08 -14.71
CA PHE A 305 -5.99 19.92 -14.68
C PHE A 305 -6.59 18.84 -15.56
N SER A 306 -5.72 18.20 -16.35
CA SER A 306 -6.10 17.06 -17.17
C SER A 306 -5.03 15.98 -17.05
N VAL A 307 -5.45 14.72 -17.08
CA VAL A 307 -4.55 13.58 -17.19
C VAL A 307 -4.46 13.13 -18.63
N ILE A 308 -3.24 12.98 -19.13
CA ILE A 308 -2.95 12.54 -20.49
C ILE A 308 -2.49 11.08 -20.42
N ILE A 309 -3.24 10.22 -21.10
CA ILE A 309 -2.98 8.78 -21.17
C ILE A 309 -2.26 8.47 -22.49
N PRO A 310 -1.01 7.99 -22.48
CA PRO A 310 -0.31 7.57 -23.69
C PRO A 310 -1.09 6.50 -24.46
N ASP A 311 -0.96 6.49 -25.78
CA ASP A 311 -1.52 5.48 -26.69
C ASP A 311 -0.76 4.15 -26.64
N THR A 312 0.47 4.15 -26.13
CA THR A 312 1.34 2.97 -25.98
C THR A 312 0.85 1.96 -24.93
N ILE A 313 -0.17 2.30 -24.14
CA ILE A 313 -0.70 1.45 -23.08
C ILE A 313 -1.52 0.30 -23.65
N GLN A 314 -1.09 -0.94 -23.38
CA GLN A 314 -1.66 -2.16 -23.97
C GLN A 314 -2.68 -2.89 -23.10
N GLY A 315 -2.88 -2.46 -21.84
CA GLY A 315 -3.72 -3.20 -20.89
C GLY A 315 -4.20 -2.34 -19.74
N GLU A 316 -5.10 -2.92 -18.94
CA GLU A 316 -5.62 -2.26 -17.75
C GLU A 316 -4.49 -2.02 -16.75
N GLN A 317 -4.34 -0.78 -16.31
CA GLN A 317 -3.32 -0.43 -15.34
C GLN A 317 -3.76 0.72 -14.44
N PRO A 318 -3.40 0.69 -13.15
CA PRO A 318 -3.66 1.80 -12.26
C PRO A 318 -2.71 2.97 -12.54
N PHE A 319 -3.14 4.17 -12.16
CA PHE A 319 -2.27 5.33 -12.05
C PHE A 319 -2.67 6.16 -10.82
N LEU A 320 -1.68 6.85 -10.26
CA LEU A 320 -1.82 7.61 -9.03
C LEU A 320 -1.52 9.09 -9.29
N LEU A 321 -2.46 9.94 -8.92
CA LEU A 321 -2.29 11.39 -8.87
C LEU A 321 -1.99 11.83 -7.44
N LYS A 322 -1.08 12.78 -7.28
CA LYS A 322 -0.76 13.40 -5.99
C LYS A 322 -1.08 14.89 -6.05
N GLY A 323 -2.01 15.33 -5.21
CA GLY A 323 -2.32 16.74 -4.99
C GLY A 323 -1.67 17.24 -3.71
N THR A 324 -1.28 18.51 -3.70
CA THR A 324 -0.81 19.20 -2.49
C THR A 324 -1.53 20.53 -2.38
N LEU A 325 -2.28 20.72 -1.29
CA LEU A 325 -2.85 22.00 -0.87
C LEU A 325 -1.92 22.62 0.19
N ASP A 326 -1.26 23.72 -0.18
CA ASP A 326 -0.45 24.53 0.72
C ASP A 326 -1.29 25.72 1.21
N THR A 327 -1.49 25.82 2.52
CA THR A 327 -2.26 26.90 3.16
C THR A 327 -1.37 27.96 3.79
N GLY A 328 -0.04 27.88 3.60
CA GLY A 328 0.96 28.70 4.30
C GLY A 328 1.20 28.29 5.75
N SER A 329 0.13 27.90 6.47
CA SER A 329 0.21 27.34 7.83
C SER A 329 0.54 25.84 7.86
N GLY A 330 0.38 25.16 6.74
CA GLY A 330 0.61 23.72 6.61
C GLY A 330 0.25 23.21 5.22
N LYS A 331 0.75 22.01 4.90
CA LYS A 331 0.49 21.32 3.65
C LYS A 331 -0.40 20.10 3.88
N THR A 332 -1.40 19.95 3.04
CA THR A 332 -2.25 18.75 2.97
C THR A 332 -1.96 18.03 1.67
N ASP A 333 -1.35 16.86 1.76
CA ASP A 333 -1.15 15.98 0.62
C ASP A 333 -2.35 15.04 0.47
N VAL A 334 -2.81 14.85 -0.77
CA VAL A 334 -3.86 13.90 -1.12
C VAL A 334 -3.40 13.03 -2.28
N SER A 335 -3.90 11.80 -2.31
CA SER A 335 -3.71 10.89 -3.44
C SER A 335 -5.06 10.48 -4.02
N GLY A 336 -5.12 10.40 -5.35
CA GLY A 336 -6.26 9.85 -6.08
C GLY A 336 -5.79 8.69 -6.95
N GLU A 337 -6.29 7.49 -6.69
CA GLU A 337 -6.02 6.30 -7.48
C GLU A 337 -7.11 6.12 -8.54
N PHE A 338 -6.68 5.81 -9.75
CA PHE A 338 -7.53 5.66 -10.93
C PHE A 338 -7.06 4.47 -11.76
N THR A 339 -7.91 4.01 -12.66
CA THR A 339 -7.62 2.87 -13.54
C THR A 339 -7.77 3.31 -15.00
N ILE A 340 -6.75 3.03 -15.82
CA ILE A 340 -6.86 3.12 -17.28
C ILE A 340 -7.56 1.86 -17.77
N ALA A 341 -8.57 2.02 -18.62
CA ALA A 341 -9.23 0.92 -19.29
C ALA A 341 -8.24 0.10 -20.12
N GLY A 342 -8.26 -1.22 -19.95
CA GLY A 342 -7.58 -2.14 -20.85
C GLY A 342 -8.36 -2.31 -22.15
N ILE A 343 -7.64 -2.51 -23.26
CA ILE A 343 -8.25 -3.07 -24.46
C ILE A 343 -8.51 -4.55 -24.18
N GLN A 344 -9.78 -4.95 -24.10
CA GLN A 344 -10.18 -6.35 -23.97
C GLN A 344 -10.76 -6.85 -25.30
N ILE A 345 -10.10 -7.85 -25.89
CA ILE A 345 -10.68 -8.66 -26.96
C ILE A 345 -11.16 -9.96 -26.30
N VAL A 346 -12.48 -10.12 -26.17
CA VAL A 346 -13.08 -11.34 -25.65
C VAL A 346 -13.49 -12.21 -26.84
N ILE A 347 -12.77 -13.31 -27.05
CA ILE A 347 -13.16 -14.35 -28.01
C ILE A 347 -13.84 -15.46 -27.21
N THR A 348 -15.15 -15.57 -27.35
CA THR A 348 -15.89 -16.72 -26.80
C THR A 348 -15.86 -17.88 -27.81
N PRO A 349 -15.60 -19.13 -27.38
CA PRO A 349 -15.74 -20.28 -28.27
C PRO A 349 -17.18 -20.38 -28.79
N PRO A 350 -17.40 -20.98 -29.98
CA PRO A 350 -18.75 -21.18 -30.51
C PRO A 350 -19.57 -22.04 -29.53
N ALA A 351 -20.82 -21.64 -29.30
CA ALA A 351 -21.76 -22.48 -28.56
C ALA A 351 -21.99 -23.77 -29.37
N VAL A 352 -21.56 -24.90 -28.82
CA VAL A 352 -21.98 -26.21 -29.31
C VAL A 352 -23.42 -26.39 -28.82
N LEU A 353 -24.37 -26.21 -29.73
CA LEU A 353 -25.73 -26.71 -29.53
C LEU A 353 -25.69 -28.20 -29.87
N ASP A 354 -25.80 -29.05 -28.85
CA ASP A 354 -26.06 -30.48 -29.03
C ASP A 354 -27.45 -30.72 -29.66
#